data_AF-A0A517NUI0-F1
#
_entry.id   AF-A0A517NUI0-F1
#
_cell.length_a   1.000
_cell.length_b   1.000
_cell.length_c   1.000
_cell.angle_alpha   90.00
_cell.angle_beta   90.00
_cell.angle_gamma   90.00
#
_symmetry.space_group_name_H-M   'P 1'
#
loop_
_entity.id
_entity.type
_entity.pdbx_description
1 polymer ?
#
loop_
_entity_poly.entity_id
_entity_poly.type
_entity_poly.pdbx_seq_one_letter_code
_entity_poly.pdbx_strand_id
1 'polypeptide(L)'
;MNGRSILIFLVDGDANGLLTAEVMNWSGKMLVAPRTKLSDLAGRDEAKRTGVYILAGPDPENTSGVSWRTGYADDAFSDCRNEIAIRFPSLGIER
;
A
#
# COMPACT_ATOMS: atom_id res chain seq x y z
N MET A 1 19.28 16.70 16.28
CA MET A 1 18.28 16.00 15.45
C MET A 1 18.92 14.74 14.91
N ASN A 2 18.43 13.55 15.28
CA ASN A 2 18.88 12.29 14.67
C ASN A 2 18.00 12.02 13.45
N GLY A 3 18.54 12.28 12.26
CA GLY A 3 17.93 11.85 11.00
C GLY A 3 18.15 10.36 10.77
N ARG A 4 17.32 9.76 9.91
CA ARG A 4 17.56 8.43 9.35
C ARG A 4 17.47 8.52 7.84
N SER A 5 18.34 7.79 7.15
CA SER A 5 18.29 7.67 5.70
C SER A 5 17.21 6.68 5.30
N ILE A 6 16.42 7.03 4.29
CA ILE A 6 15.44 6.17 3.65
C ILE A 6 15.96 5.86 2.25
N LEU A 7 16.09 4.59 1.93
CA LEU A 7 16.39 4.12 0.58
C LEU A 7 15.06 3.86 -0.13
N ILE A 8 14.77 4.63 -1.17
CA ILE A 8 13.60 4.43 -2.02
C ILE A 8 14.06 3.80 -3.32
N PHE A 9 13.40 2.72 -3.72
CA PHE A 9 13.64 2.03 -4.97
C PHE A 9 12.37 2.05 -5.82
N LEU A 10 12.50 2.58 -7.05
CA LEU A 10 11.45 2.61 -8.05
C LEU A 10 11.44 1.25 -8.75
N VAL A 11 10.48 0.38 -8.44
CA VAL A 11 10.47 -0.99 -8.97
C VAL A 11 10.36 -1.00 -10.50
N ASP A 12 9.53 -0.11 -11.03
CA ASP A 12 9.28 0.03 -12.46
C ASP A 12 10.14 1.15 -13.11
N GLY A 13 11.01 1.81 -12.33
CA GLY A 13 11.72 3.02 -12.77
C GLY A 13 10.86 4.30 -12.81
N ASP A 14 9.57 4.21 -12.50
CA ASP A 14 8.61 5.31 -12.47
C ASP A 14 8.22 5.69 -11.04
N ALA A 15 8.15 7.00 -10.75
CA ALA A 15 7.84 7.52 -9.41
C ALA A 15 6.36 7.35 -9.01
N ASN A 16 5.47 7.12 -9.97
CA ASN A 16 4.04 6.85 -9.74
C ASN A 16 3.72 5.35 -9.77
N GLY A 17 4.72 4.51 -10.08
CA GLY A 17 4.60 3.05 -10.11
C GLY A 17 4.71 2.42 -8.73
N LEU A 18 5.11 1.15 -8.70
CA LEU A 18 5.39 0.45 -7.46
C LEU A 18 6.74 0.92 -6.86
N LEU A 19 6.73 1.22 -5.57
CA LEU A 19 7.90 1.67 -4.81
C LEU A 19 8.15 0.72 -3.65
N THR A 20 9.42 0.47 -3.36
CA THR A 20 9.84 -0.10 -2.08
C THR A 20 10.68 0.91 -1.32
N ALA A 21 10.49 1.03 -0.02
CA ALA A 21 11.33 1.87 0.83
C ALA A 21 11.84 1.11 2.05
N GLU A 22 13.08 1.38 2.43
CA GLU A 22 13.74 0.80 3.60
C GLU A 22 14.41 1.92 4.41
N VAL A 23 14.39 1.80 5.73
CA VAL A 23 15.08 2.73 6.62
C VAL A 23 16.39 2.10 7.05
N MET A 24 17.51 2.82 6.88
CA MET A 24 18.83 2.30 7.25
C MET A 24 18.87 1.92 8.74
N ASN A 25 19.39 0.72 9.03
CA ASN A 25 19.43 0.12 10.37
C ASN A 25 18.05 -0.28 10.94
N TRP A 26 17.04 -0.49 10.10
CA TRP A 26 15.75 -1.07 10.46
C TRP A 26 15.41 -2.22 9.50
N SER A 27 14.80 -3.28 10.02
CA SER A 27 14.55 -4.53 9.28
C SER A 27 13.23 -4.56 8.50
N GLY A 28 12.42 -3.51 8.59
CA GLY A 28 11.14 -3.47 7.90
C GLY A 28 11.26 -3.03 6.45
N LYS A 29 10.30 -3.49 5.64
CA LYS A 29 10.12 -3.07 4.25
C LYS A 29 8.82 -2.31 4.13
N MET A 30 8.86 -1.20 3.41
CA MET A 30 7.68 -0.44 3.04
C MET A 30 7.39 -0.68 1.56
N LEU A 31 6.11 -0.85 1.24
CA LEU A 31 5.61 -1.01 -0.12
C LEU A 31 4.61 0.11 -0.37
N VAL A 32 4.73 0.79 -1.49
CA VAL A 32 3.76 1.80 -1.92
C VAL A 32 3.39 1.50 -3.36
N ALA A 33 2.10 1.29 -3.61
CA ALA A 33 1.60 0.99 -4.94
C ALA A 33 0.35 1.84 -5.23
N PRO A 34 0.21 2.40 -6.45
CA PRO A 34 -1.06 2.98 -6.87
C PRO A 34 -2.11 1.87 -7.02
N ARG A 35 -3.39 2.26 -7.01
CA ARG A 35 -4.51 1.31 -7.16
C ARG A 35 -4.42 0.43 -8.41
N THR A 36 -3.92 0.98 -9.51
CA THR A 36 -3.75 0.26 -10.79
C THR A 36 -2.71 -0.86 -10.73
N LYS A 37 -1.83 -0.84 -9.72
CA LYS A 37 -0.72 -1.78 -9.53
C LYS A 37 -0.96 -2.75 -8.37
N LEU A 38 -2.20 -2.87 -7.89
CA LEU A 38 -2.54 -3.81 -6.80
C LEU A 38 -2.25 -5.27 -7.16
N SER A 39 -2.44 -5.67 -8.41
CA SER A 39 -2.08 -7.02 -8.88
C SER A 39 -0.58 -7.27 -8.83
N ASP A 40 0.23 -6.27 -9.19
CA ASP A 40 1.69 -6.35 -9.12
C ASP A 40 2.15 -6.42 -7.66
N LEU A 41 1.48 -5.70 -6.75
CA LEU A 41 1.69 -5.79 -5.30
C LEU A 41 1.30 -7.18 -4.75
N ALA A 42 0.22 -7.80 -5.26
CA ALA A 42 -0.25 -9.13 -4.88
C ALA A 42 0.77 -10.24 -5.15
N GLY A 43 1.62 -10.03 -6.16
CA GLY A 43 2.69 -10.95 -6.53
C GLY A 43 3.87 -10.96 -5.57
N ARG A 44 3.94 -10.05 -4.60
CA ARG A 44 5.11 -9.87 -3.74
C ARG A 44 4.94 -10.54 -2.39
N ASP A 45 5.89 -11.39 -2.03
CA ASP A 45 5.85 -12.13 -0.77
C ASP A 45 5.89 -11.20 0.45
N GLU A 46 6.61 -10.08 0.39
CA GLU A 46 6.63 -9.09 1.48
C GLU A 46 5.28 -8.41 1.73
N ALA A 47 4.38 -8.36 0.75
CA ALA A 47 3.04 -7.78 0.92
C ALA A 47 2.12 -8.71 1.72
N LYS A 48 2.38 -10.02 1.68
CA LYS A 48 1.60 -11.08 2.35
C LYS A 48 2.09 -11.38 3.76
N ARG A 49 3.04 -10.60 4.26
CA ARG A 49 3.56 -10.74 5.63
C ARG A 49 2.70 -9.97 6.62
N THR A 50 2.87 -10.32 7.89
CA THR A 50 2.30 -9.58 9.00
C THR A 50 2.79 -8.13 8.92
N GLY A 51 1.85 -7.19 8.89
CA GLY A 51 2.18 -5.81 8.65
C GLY A 51 1.03 -4.84 8.85
N VAL A 52 1.38 -3.56 8.78
CA VAL A 52 0.43 -2.45 8.79
C VAL A 52 0.32 -1.93 7.37
N TYR A 53 -0.89 -1.58 6.95
CA TYR A 53 -1.12 -0.92 5.67
C TYR A 53 -1.90 0.38 5.87
N ILE A 54 -1.76 1.28 4.90
CA ILE A 54 -2.49 2.54 4.84
C ILE A 54 -3.15 2.62 3.47
N LEU A 55 -4.46 2.81 3.47
CA LEU A 55 -5.24 3.13 2.29
C LEU A 55 -5.54 4.62 2.29
N ALA A 56 -5.21 5.31 1.19
CA ALA A 56 -5.57 6.70 0.97
C ALA A 56 -6.43 6.79 -0.29
N GLY A 57 -7.50 7.57 -0.22
CA GLY A 57 -8.42 7.76 -1.34
C GLY A 57 -9.40 8.90 -1.11
N PRO A 58 -10.22 9.23 -2.11
CA PRO A 58 -11.22 10.29 -2.00
C PRO A 58 -12.15 10.02 -0.81
N ASP A 59 -12.46 11.08 -0.07
CA ASP A 59 -13.41 11.02 1.03
C ASP A 59 -14.85 10.92 0.48
N PRO A 60 -15.62 9.89 0.86
CA PRO A 60 -17.00 9.74 0.40
C PRO A 60 -17.94 10.87 0.85
N GLU A 61 -17.63 11.55 1.96
CA GLU A 61 -18.44 12.64 2.51
C GLU A 61 -17.94 14.03 2.08
N ASN A 62 -16.68 14.13 1.62
CA ASN A 62 -16.07 15.36 1.14
C ASN A 62 -15.31 15.14 -0.18
N THR A 63 -15.91 15.56 -1.29
CA THR A 63 -15.35 15.36 -2.64
C THR A 63 -13.96 15.96 -2.86
N SER A 64 -13.55 16.94 -2.04
CA SER A 64 -12.21 17.55 -2.09
C SER A 64 -11.25 17.02 -1.01
N GLY A 65 -11.71 16.11 -0.14
CA GLY A 65 -10.95 15.54 0.96
C GLY A 65 -10.30 14.21 0.59
N VAL A 66 -9.23 13.87 1.32
CA VAL A 66 -8.61 12.54 1.29
C VAL A 66 -8.93 11.85 2.60
N SER A 67 -9.62 10.72 2.52
CA SER A 67 -9.77 9.82 3.66
C SER A 67 -8.61 8.84 3.69
N TRP A 68 -8.07 8.60 4.88
CA TRP A 68 -7.08 7.56 5.12
C TRP A 68 -7.67 6.49 6.02
N ARG A 69 -7.21 5.26 5.84
CA ARG A 69 -7.54 4.15 6.72
C ARG A 69 -6.29 3.33 6.99
N THR A 70 -6.13 2.89 8.22
CA THR A 70 -5.05 2.01 8.65
C THR A 70 -5.60 0.65 9.03
N GLY A 71 -4.92 -0.41 8.64
CA GLY A 71 -5.23 -1.77 9.06
C GLY A 71 -3.96 -2.55 9.43
N TYR A 72 -4.16 -3.67 10.12
CA TYR A 72 -3.11 -4.59 10.52
C TYR A 72 -3.62 -6.02 10.36
N ALA A 73 -2.83 -6.88 9.74
CA ALA A 73 -3.15 -8.28 9.57
C ALA A 73 -1.89 -9.12 9.40
N ASP A 74 -2.01 -10.44 9.61
CA ASP A 74 -0.95 -11.42 9.35
C ASP A 74 -0.67 -11.61 7.85
N ASP A 75 -1.69 -11.42 7.02
CA ASP A 75 -1.56 -11.20 5.58
C ASP A 75 -2.11 -9.80 5.28
N ALA A 76 -1.21 -8.81 5.34
CA ALA A 76 -1.57 -7.41 5.15
C ALA A 76 -2.20 -7.15 3.77
N PHE A 77 -1.74 -7.85 2.72
CA PHE A 77 -2.30 -7.69 1.38
C PHE A 77 -3.73 -8.22 1.27
N SER A 78 -3.99 -9.41 1.77
CA SER A 78 -5.33 -10.01 1.70
C SER A 78 -6.38 -9.17 2.44
N ASP A 79 -6.04 -8.67 3.63
CA ASP A 79 -6.93 -7.80 4.41
C ASP A 79 -7.17 -6.45 3.73
N CYS A 80 -6.09 -5.78 3.30
CA CYS A 80 -6.15 -4.55 2.51
C CYS A 80 -7.03 -4.69 1.26
N ARG A 81 -6.88 -5.80 0.51
CA ARG A 81 -7.68 -6.08 -0.69
C ARG A 81 -9.17 -6.24 -0.35
N ASN A 82 -9.49 -6.97 0.72
CA ASN A 82 -10.88 -7.15 1.15
C ASN A 82 -11.51 -5.80 1.53
N GLU A 83 -10.76 -4.96 2.23
CA GLU A 83 -11.20 -3.63 2.62
C GLU A 83 -11.46 -2.71 1.42
N ILE A 84 -10.59 -2.77 0.41
CA ILE A 84 -10.79 -2.10 -0.88
C ILE A 84 -12.06 -2.60 -1.57
N ALA A 85 -12.31 -3.91 -1.58
CA ALA A 85 -13.47 -4.51 -2.23
C ALA A 85 -14.79 -4.10 -1.57
N ILE A 86 -14.83 -4.03 -0.23
CA ILE A 86 -16.01 -3.59 0.53
C ILE A 86 -16.37 -2.14 0.21
N ARG A 87 -15.37 -1.27 0.07
CA ARG A 87 -15.60 0.18 -0.05
C ARG A 87 -15.73 0.67 -1.50
N PHE A 88 -15.26 -0.12 -2.47
CA PHE A 88 -15.32 0.19 -3.90
C PHE A 88 -15.87 -0.98 -4.72
N PRO A 89 -17.14 -1.39 -4.52
CA PRO A 89 -17.72 -2.56 -5.18
C PRO A 89 -17.87 -2.41 -6.71
N SER A 90 -17.75 -1.19 -7.25
CA SER A 90 -17.78 -0.92 -8.70
C SER A 90 -16.47 -1.26 -9.42
N LEU A 91 -15.39 -1.52 -8.69
CA LEU A 91 -14.12 -1.95 -9.26
C LEU A 91 -14.07 -3.47 -9.18
N GLY A 92 -14.46 -4.13 -10.26
CA GLY A 92 -14.36 -5.57 -10.47
C GLY A 92 -12.90 -6.05 -10.37
N ILE A 93 -12.45 -6.28 -9.14
CA ILE A 93 -11.30 -7.14 -8.87
C ILE A 93 -11.85 -8.55 -9.02
N GLU A 94 -11.80 -9.09 -10.24
CA GLU A 94 -12.12 -10.49 -10.50
C GLU A 94 -11.27 -11.39 -9.60
N ARG A 95 -11.93 -12.45 -9.12
CA ARG A 95 -11.46 -13.37 -8.08
C ARG A 95 -10.16 -14.07 -8.43
#